data_AF-A0A940QVV8-F1
#
_entry.id   AF-A0A940QVV8-F1
#
_cell.length_a   1.000
_cell.length_b   1.000
_cell.length_c   1.000
_cell.angle_alpha   90.00
_cell.angle_beta   90.00
_cell.angle_gamma   90.00
#
_symmetry.space_group_name_H-M   'P 1'
#
loop_
_entity.id
_entity.type
_entity.pdbx_description
1 polymer ?
#
loop_
_entity_poly.entity_id
_entity_poly.type
_entity_poly.pdbx_seq_one_letter_code
_entity_poly.pdbx_strand_id
1 'polypeptide(L)'
;VRYYMDCQEARNLPAIPGAVIMITEKRLRFSPVGKNSNLGMLEIPEETGILRCLDGQHRLLALSAQTEKEIDIDVPAVLFDSLDPRQTVELFVTINAKHTRLNPSHLISLAGRRLYADRYQALAHDIIRELNEEESSPLKGEVKILGVGKGSVSQASLADEMVELFSNIEKLGGKERFKGFEENGKRFFLNYFKAILALFPKAWAGRKYSIKTGAALRAFIRLSPDVMARSKELRNDSFDYFGIREAIKPWGDRIGEGRFETEGEWRRKLAGGTRGTVELLTRELRDALKAP
;
A
#
# COMPACT_ATOMS: atom_id res chain seq x y z
N VAL A 1 -22.65 28.21 -0.20
CA VAL A 1 -23.35 29.26 0.57
C VAL A 1 -24.85 29.24 0.27
N ARG A 2 -25.30 29.43 -0.98
CA ARG A 2 -26.73 29.45 -1.38
C ARG A 2 -27.55 28.24 -0.92
N TYR A 3 -27.07 27.03 -1.19
CA TYR A 3 -27.69 25.77 -0.75
C TYR A 3 -28.01 25.72 0.77
N TYR A 4 -27.16 26.28 1.62
CA TYR A 4 -27.37 26.27 3.07
C TYR A 4 -28.34 27.34 3.54
N MET A 5 -28.41 28.49 2.85
CA MET A 5 -29.45 29.51 3.08
C MET A 5 -30.83 28.95 2.71
N ASP A 6 -30.92 28.23 1.59
CA ASP A 6 -32.16 27.59 1.13
C ASP A 6 -32.63 26.49 2.12
N CYS A 7 -31.70 25.72 2.72
CA CYS A 7 -32.02 24.73 3.76
C CYS A 7 -32.44 25.37 5.10
N GLN A 8 -31.92 26.55 5.44
CA GLN A 8 -32.27 27.29 6.64
C GLN A 8 -33.68 27.88 6.56
N GLU A 9 -34.07 28.42 5.41
CA GLU A 9 -35.42 28.95 5.15
C GLU A 9 -36.49 27.84 5.20
N ALA A 10 -36.14 26.62 4.76
CA ALA A 10 -37.05 25.48 4.77
C ALA A 10 -37.30 24.85 6.16
N ARG A 11 -36.69 25.38 7.25
CA ARG A 11 -36.73 24.82 8.62
C ARG A 11 -36.42 23.31 8.70
N ASN A 12 -35.66 22.79 7.73
CA ASN A 12 -35.42 21.35 7.56
C ASN A 12 -34.05 20.90 8.10
N LEU A 13 -33.48 21.67 9.04
CA LEU A 13 -32.31 21.27 9.80
C LEU A 13 -32.77 20.94 11.22
N PRO A 14 -32.61 19.67 11.63
CA PRO A 14 -31.45 19.43 12.48
C PRO A 14 -30.82 18.04 12.28
N ALA A 15 -29.50 18.02 12.20
CA ALA A 15 -28.73 16.90 12.71
C ALA A 15 -27.47 17.50 13.32
N ILE A 16 -27.15 17.10 14.56
CA ILE A 16 -25.88 17.40 15.23
C ILE A 16 -24.78 17.41 14.15
N PRO A 17 -23.97 18.48 14.03
CA PRO A 17 -22.93 18.52 13.03
C PRO A 17 -22.14 17.22 13.18
N GLY A 18 -22.07 16.41 12.12
CA GLY A 18 -21.29 15.17 12.17
C GLY A 18 -19.87 15.47 12.65
N ALA A 19 -19.17 14.48 13.17
CA ALA A 19 -17.82 14.72 13.64
C ALA A 19 -16.94 15.31 12.52
N VAL A 20 -16.12 16.31 12.84
CA VAL A 20 -14.99 16.69 12.00
C VAL A 20 -13.84 15.74 12.29
N ILE A 21 -13.16 15.29 11.24
CA ILE A 21 -12.03 14.36 11.40
C ILE A 21 -10.76 15.16 11.15
N MET A 22 -9.90 15.19 12.15
CA MET A 22 -8.66 15.94 12.14
C MET A 22 -7.48 15.02 12.42
N ILE A 23 -6.31 15.43 11.93
CA ILE A 23 -5.03 14.78 12.20
C ILE A 23 -3.97 15.80 12.58
N THR A 24 -2.96 15.34 13.32
CA THR A 24 -1.73 16.08 13.62
C THR A 24 -0.53 15.15 13.53
N GLU A 25 0.61 15.69 13.12
CA GLU A 25 1.90 14.98 13.09
C GLU A 25 2.58 14.99 14.49
N LYS A 26 2.11 15.84 15.40
CA LYS A 26 2.60 15.95 16.77
C LYS A 26 1.66 15.23 17.74
N ARG A 27 2.24 14.37 18.58
CA ARG A 27 1.53 13.79 19.73
C ARG A 27 1.03 14.89 20.65
N LEU A 28 -0.24 14.84 21.02
CA LEU A 28 -0.87 15.81 21.90
C LEU A 28 -0.86 15.33 23.35
N ARG A 29 -1.04 16.28 24.27
CA ARG A 29 -1.13 15.97 25.71
C ARG A 29 -2.59 15.88 26.12
N PHE A 30 -2.96 14.72 26.64
CA PHE A 30 -4.27 14.48 27.22
C PHE A 30 -4.15 14.36 28.74
N SER A 31 -4.98 15.12 29.44
CA SER A 31 -5.05 15.17 30.90
C SER A 31 -6.41 14.65 31.36
N PRO A 32 -6.50 13.45 31.97
CA PRO A 32 -7.76 12.89 32.42
C PRO A 32 -8.38 13.73 33.53
N VAL A 33 -9.71 13.82 33.55
CA VAL A 33 -10.50 14.55 34.55
C VAL A 33 -11.36 13.56 35.32
N GLY A 34 -11.19 13.55 36.64
CA GLY A 34 -11.95 12.69 37.55
C GLY A 34 -11.45 11.24 37.58
N LYS A 35 -12.35 10.30 37.88
CA LYS A 35 -12.03 8.87 38.06
C LYS A 35 -11.95 8.08 36.74
N ASN A 36 -12.44 8.64 35.63
CA ASN A 36 -12.45 7.98 34.33
C ASN A 36 -11.22 8.41 33.52
N SER A 37 -10.33 7.47 33.22
CA SER A 37 -9.11 7.74 32.44
C SER A 37 -9.37 8.17 30.99
N ASN A 38 -10.60 7.99 30.48
CA ASN A 38 -10.95 8.25 29.09
C ASN A 38 -11.66 9.60 28.89
N LEU A 39 -11.96 10.33 29.97
CA LEU A 39 -12.59 11.65 29.92
C LEU A 39 -11.59 12.67 30.45
N GLY A 40 -11.40 13.77 29.75
CA GLY A 40 -10.35 14.72 30.10
C GLY A 40 -10.21 15.87 29.11
N MET A 41 -9.18 16.67 29.32
CA MET A 41 -8.85 17.82 28.50
C MET A 41 -7.68 17.48 27.58
N LEU A 42 -7.81 17.84 26.30
CA LEU A 42 -6.74 17.72 25.33
C LEU A 42 -6.12 19.10 25.10
N GLU A 43 -4.80 19.21 25.30
CA GLU A 43 -4.07 20.43 25.01
C GLU A 43 -3.67 20.46 23.52
N ILE A 44 -4.16 21.48 22.82
CA ILE A 44 -3.81 21.75 21.41
C ILE A 44 -2.90 22.98 21.40
N PRO A 45 -1.64 22.86 20.96
CA PRO A 45 -0.74 24.01 20.84
C PRO A 45 -1.28 25.08 19.89
N GLU A 46 -1.11 26.36 20.24
CA GLU A 46 -1.45 27.52 19.41
C GLU A 46 -0.43 27.73 18.27
N GLU A 47 -0.26 26.71 17.44
CA GLU A 47 0.65 26.73 16.30
C GLU A 47 -0.14 26.61 14.98
N THR A 48 0.05 27.56 14.07
CA THR A 48 -0.62 27.54 12.77
C THR A 48 -0.28 26.27 11.99
N GLY A 49 -1.31 25.56 11.53
CA GLY A 49 -1.16 24.35 10.70
C GLY A 49 -0.90 23.05 11.47
N ILE A 50 -0.98 23.06 12.80
CA ILE A 50 -0.82 21.86 13.63
C ILE A 50 -1.92 20.82 13.38
N LEU A 51 -3.16 21.27 13.16
CA LEU A 51 -4.30 20.42 12.81
C LEU A 51 -4.55 20.48 11.30
N ARG A 52 -4.71 19.31 10.68
CA ARG A 52 -5.19 19.18 9.31
C ARG A 52 -6.55 18.50 9.31
N CYS A 53 -7.51 19.08 8.60
CA CYS A 53 -8.84 18.52 8.44
C CYS A 53 -8.84 17.46 7.34
N LEU A 54 -9.18 16.22 7.66
CA LEU A 54 -9.38 15.14 6.69
C LEU A 54 -10.81 15.09 6.17
N ASP A 55 -11.78 15.46 7.01
CA ASP A 55 -13.19 15.53 6.66
C ASP A 55 -13.95 16.59 7.47
N GLY A 56 -14.97 17.18 6.85
CA GLY A 56 -15.73 18.28 7.42
C GLY A 56 -15.16 19.66 7.10
N GLN A 57 -14.22 19.78 6.16
CA GLN A 57 -13.62 21.07 5.75
C GLN A 57 -14.66 22.11 5.30
N HIS A 58 -15.67 21.69 4.52
CA HIS A 58 -16.76 22.58 4.09
C HIS A 58 -17.63 23.03 5.28
N ARG A 59 -17.70 22.22 6.35
CA ARG A 59 -18.45 22.54 7.56
C ARG A 59 -17.70 23.56 8.41
N LEU A 60 -16.41 23.36 8.62
CA LEU A 60 -15.56 24.37 9.29
C LEU A 60 -15.57 25.69 8.53
N LEU A 61 -15.53 25.65 7.20
CA LEU A 61 -15.65 26.86 6.37
C LEU A 61 -17.02 27.55 6.54
N ALA A 62 -18.11 26.77 6.54
CA ALA A 62 -19.46 27.33 6.74
C ALA A 62 -19.61 27.99 8.12
N LEU A 63 -19.03 27.41 9.17
CA LEU A 63 -19.01 27.99 10.52
C LEU A 63 -18.17 29.28 10.55
N SER A 64 -16.99 29.28 9.92
CA SER A 64 -16.14 30.48 9.85
C SER A 64 -16.79 31.64 9.08
N ALA A 65 -17.68 31.34 8.13
CA ALA A 65 -18.39 32.32 7.31
C ALA A 65 -19.64 32.92 7.98
N GLN A 66 -20.10 32.39 9.12
CA GLN A 66 -21.24 32.92 9.89
C GLN A 66 -20.82 33.99 10.93
N THR A 67 -19.87 34.84 10.56
CA THR A 67 -19.15 35.76 11.46
C THR A 67 -20.01 36.91 12.02
N GLU A 68 -21.23 37.11 11.52
CA GLU A 68 -22.12 38.20 11.97
C GLU A 68 -23.01 37.85 13.18
N LYS A 69 -23.01 36.58 13.62
CA LYS A 69 -23.66 36.16 14.86
C LYS A 69 -22.65 35.35 15.66
N GLU A 70 -22.35 35.78 16.88
CA GLU A 70 -21.66 34.94 17.88
C GLU A 70 -22.59 33.77 18.23
N ILE A 71 -22.52 32.70 17.46
CA ILE A 71 -23.17 31.45 17.78
C ILE A 71 -22.11 30.55 18.35
N ASP A 72 -22.20 30.27 19.65
CA ASP A 72 -21.36 29.28 20.32
C ASP A 72 -21.86 27.88 19.93
N ILE A 73 -21.15 27.24 19.00
CA ILE A 73 -21.50 25.92 18.46
C ILE A 73 -20.38 24.95 18.79
N ASP A 74 -20.69 23.99 19.66
CA ASP A 74 -19.84 22.82 19.86
C ASP A 74 -19.88 21.90 18.64
N VAL A 75 -18.71 21.63 18.07
CA VAL A 75 -18.55 20.69 16.97
C VAL A 75 -17.85 19.44 17.49
N PRO A 76 -18.48 18.24 17.41
CA PRO A 76 -17.79 17.01 17.77
C PRO A 76 -16.59 16.82 16.83
N ALA A 77 -15.45 16.44 17.40
CA ALA A 77 -14.23 16.21 16.64
C ALA A 77 -13.63 14.85 17.00
N VAL A 78 -13.13 14.15 15.98
CA VAL A 78 -12.25 13.00 16.14
C VAL A 78 -10.87 13.42 15.68
N LEU A 79 -9.90 13.34 16.58
CA LEU A 79 -8.53 13.75 16.33
C LEU A 79 -7.60 12.55 16.47
N PHE A 80 -6.74 12.35 15.48
CA PHE A 80 -5.67 11.38 15.56
C PHE A 80 -4.30 12.08 15.58
N ASP A 81 -3.47 11.73 16.56
CA ASP A 81 -2.15 12.36 16.79
C ASP A 81 -0.96 11.39 16.65
N SER A 82 -1.25 10.17 16.22
CA SER A 82 -0.28 9.08 16.10
C SER A 82 -0.45 8.24 14.83
N LEU A 83 -1.15 8.76 13.81
CA LEU A 83 -1.30 8.01 12.55
C LEU A 83 0.00 8.06 11.76
N ASP A 84 0.39 6.90 11.24
CA ASP A 84 1.41 6.87 10.20
C ASP A 84 0.84 7.46 8.87
N PRO A 85 1.71 7.87 7.93
CA PRO A 85 1.26 8.44 6.66
C PRO A 85 0.35 7.51 5.84
N ARG A 86 0.52 6.19 5.94
CA ARG A 86 -0.28 5.19 5.22
C ARG A 86 -1.70 5.16 5.78
N GLN A 87 -1.83 5.17 7.11
CA GLN A 87 -3.10 5.23 7.81
C GLN A 87 -3.85 6.54 7.51
N THR A 88 -3.12 7.65 7.40
CA THR A 88 -3.69 8.95 7.00
C THR A 88 -4.30 8.89 5.60
N VAL A 89 -3.56 8.33 4.62
CA VAL A 89 -4.06 8.14 3.25
C VAL A 89 -5.24 7.18 3.22
N GLU A 90 -5.18 6.07 3.96
CA GLU A 90 -6.26 5.10 4.08
C GLU A 90 -7.54 5.73 4.63
N LEU A 91 -7.42 6.53 5.69
CA LEU A 91 -8.54 7.24 6.29
C LEU A 91 -9.13 8.25 5.30
N PHE A 92 -8.28 9.06 4.65
CA PHE A 92 -8.71 10.02 3.63
C PHE A 92 -9.46 9.35 2.47
N VAL A 93 -8.93 8.26 1.93
CA VAL A 93 -9.56 7.52 0.82
C VAL A 93 -10.86 6.87 1.27
N THR A 94 -10.88 6.23 2.45
CA THR A 94 -12.07 5.54 2.98
C THR A 94 -13.23 6.51 3.18
N ILE A 95 -12.95 7.68 3.75
CA ILE A 95 -13.93 8.75 3.96
C ILE A 95 -14.46 9.23 2.60
N ASN A 96 -13.55 9.64 1.71
CA ASN A 96 -13.94 10.32 0.48
C ASN A 96 -14.54 9.37 -0.57
N ALA A 97 -14.06 8.13 -0.69
CA ALA A 97 -14.57 7.15 -1.64
C ALA A 97 -16.02 6.74 -1.35
N LYS A 98 -16.40 6.62 -0.06
CA LYS A 98 -17.78 6.32 0.34
C LYS A 98 -18.74 7.48 0.03
N HIS A 99 -18.28 8.73 0.14
CA HIS A 99 -19.13 9.90 0.03
C HIS A 99 -19.22 10.52 -1.38
N THR A 100 -18.21 10.37 -2.25
CA THR A 100 -18.13 11.17 -3.50
C THR A 100 -18.26 10.37 -4.80
N ARG A 101 -18.44 9.04 -4.77
CA ARG A 101 -18.35 8.16 -5.96
C ARG A 101 -17.03 8.33 -6.75
N LEU A 102 -16.00 8.94 -6.17
CA LEU A 102 -14.68 9.02 -6.77
C LEU A 102 -14.01 7.65 -6.66
N ASN A 103 -13.35 7.23 -7.74
CA ASN A 103 -12.59 6.00 -7.74
C ASN A 103 -11.47 6.09 -6.68
N PRO A 104 -11.39 5.14 -5.72
CA PRO A 104 -10.34 5.08 -4.71
C PRO A 104 -8.92 5.30 -5.28
N SER A 105 -8.67 4.80 -6.49
CA SER A 105 -7.37 4.93 -7.18
C SER A 105 -7.01 6.39 -7.51
N HIS A 106 -7.98 7.24 -7.81
CA HIS A 106 -7.76 8.68 -8.04
C HIS A 106 -7.51 9.45 -6.75
N LEU A 107 -8.20 9.09 -5.65
CA LEU A 107 -7.98 9.71 -4.34
C LEU A 107 -6.58 9.39 -3.80
N ILE A 108 -6.09 8.17 -4.03
CA ILE A 108 -4.72 7.76 -3.68
C ILE A 108 -3.69 8.53 -4.52
N SER A 109 -3.95 8.77 -5.82
CA SER A 109 -3.04 9.55 -6.66
C SER A 109 -2.94 11.02 -6.21
N LEU A 110 -4.07 11.62 -5.81
CA LEU A 110 -4.16 12.99 -5.29
C LEU A 110 -3.52 13.12 -3.89
N ALA A 111 -3.73 12.15 -3.01
CA ALA A 111 -3.17 12.10 -1.66
C ALA A 111 -1.67 11.72 -1.67
N GLY A 112 -1.28 10.77 -2.51
CA GLY A 112 0.06 10.17 -2.53
C GLY A 112 1.18 11.13 -2.95
N ARG A 113 0.92 12.08 -3.87
CA ARG A 113 1.95 13.04 -4.29
C ARG A 113 2.34 14.07 -3.22
N ARG A 114 1.54 14.24 -2.17
CA ARG A 114 1.78 15.20 -1.08
C ARG A 114 2.03 14.57 0.29
N LEU A 115 1.73 13.28 0.46
CA LEU A 115 1.79 12.59 1.77
C LEU A 115 2.90 11.55 1.91
N TYR A 116 3.52 11.07 0.82
CA TYR A 116 4.72 10.23 0.93
C TYR A 116 5.98 11.10 0.90
N ALA A 117 6.62 11.26 2.06
CA ALA A 117 7.95 11.88 2.14
C ALA A 117 9.04 11.00 1.49
N ASP A 118 8.80 9.69 1.41
CA ASP A 118 9.74 8.70 0.90
C ASP A 118 9.43 8.29 -0.55
N ARG A 119 10.37 8.59 -1.46
CA ARG A 119 10.33 8.22 -2.88
C ARG A 119 10.17 6.73 -3.11
N TYR A 120 10.78 5.87 -2.27
CA TYR A 120 10.67 4.42 -2.42
C TYR A 120 9.25 3.93 -2.12
N GLN A 121 8.60 4.51 -1.11
CA GLN A 121 7.23 4.17 -0.76
C GLN A 121 6.29 4.53 -1.91
N ALA A 122 6.41 5.74 -2.45
CA ALA A 122 5.61 6.18 -3.59
C ALA A 122 5.76 5.21 -4.78
N LEU A 123 6.99 4.86 -5.15
CA LEU A 123 7.27 3.92 -6.25
C LEU A 123 6.67 2.53 -5.98
N ALA A 124 6.80 2.02 -4.75
CA ALA A 124 6.27 0.71 -4.38
C ALA A 124 4.74 0.67 -4.49
N HIS A 125 4.08 1.72 -3.99
CA HIS A 125 2.63 1.86 -4.07
C HIS A 125 2.15 1.93 -5.52
N ASP A 126 2.82 2.70 -6.38
CA ASP A 126 2.48 2.84 -7.79
C ASP A 126 2.62 1.51 -8.54
N ILE A 127 3.73 0.79 -8.36
CA ILE A 127 3.96 -0.52 -8.98
C ILE A 127 2.92 -1.54 -8.52
N ILE A 128 2.66 -1.65 -7.21
CA ILE A 128 1.70 -2.63 -6.67
C ILE A 128 0.29 -2.34 -7.17
N ARG A 129 -0.11 -1.05 -7.21
CA ARG A 129 -1.43 -0.66 -7.73
C ARG A 129 -1.57 -1.09 -9.18
N GLU A 130 -0.58 -0.78 -10.00
CA GLU A 130 -0.59 -1.13 -11.42
C GLU A 130 -0.68 -2.64 -11.65
N LEU A 131 0.14 -3.42 -10.94
CA LEU A 131 0.07 -4.89 -11.01
C LEU A 131 -1.30 -5.43 -10.58
N ASN A 132 -2.04 -4.73 -9.73
CA ASN A 132 -3.35 -5.15 -9.27
C ASN A 132 -4.49 -4.70 -10.19
N GLU A 133 -4.32 -3.63 -10.96
CA GLU A 133 -5.35 -3.03 -11.81
C GLU A 133 -5.23 -3.45 -13.28
N GLU A 134 -4.01 -3.67 -13.77
CA GLU A 134 -3.76 -3.97 -15.18
C GLU A 134 -4.36 -5.32 -15.60
N GLU A 135 -5.18 -5.33 -16.67
CA GLU A 135 -5.86 -6.53 -17.16
C GLU A 135 -4.90 -7.68 -17.49
N SER A 136 -3.72 -7.32 -18.04
CA SER A 136 -2.73 -8.30 -18.48
C SER A 136 -1.85 -8.82 -17.33
N SER A 137 -2.01 -8.28 -16.13
CA SER A 137 -1.18 -8.63 -14.97
C SER A 137 -1.66 -9.94 -14.32
N PRO A 138 -0.77 -10.90 -14.04
CA PRO A 138 -1.08 -12.10 -13.27
C PRO A 138 -1.55 -11.85 -11.83
N LEU A 139 -1.30 -10.65 -11.30
CA LEU A 139 -1.70 -10.22 -9.95
C LEU A 139 -2.98 -9.38 -9.93
N LYS A 140 -3.69 -9.27 -11.06
CA LYS A 140 -4.92 -8.49 -11.15
C LYS A 140 -5.93 -8.92 -10.08
N GLY A 141 -6.29 -7.99 -9.20
CA GLY A 141 -7.25 -8.21 -8.11
C GLY A 141 -6.77 -9.10 -6.95
N GLU A 142 -5.50 -9.52 -6.94
CA GLU A 142 -4.93 -10.38 -5.89
C GLU A 142 -4.50 -9.62 -4.64
N VAL A 143 -4.33 -8.29 -4.75
CA VAL A 143 -3.88 -7.41 -3.68
C VAL A 143 -5.03 -6.56 -3.14
N LYS A 144 -5.20 -6.56 -1.81
CA LYS A 144 -6.05 -5.61 -1.08
C LYS A 144 -5.33 -4.26 -1.03
N ILE A 145 -5.83 -3.33 -1.82
CA ILE A 145 -5.36 -1.94 -1.82
C ILE A 145 -6.06 -1.24 -0.66
N LEU A 146 -5.27 -0.72 0.29
CA LEU A 146 -5.80 -0.06 1.50
C LEU A 146 -6.85 -0.89 2.26
N GLY A 147 -6.60 -2.19 2.43
CA GLY A 147 -7.50 -3.09 3.16
C GLY A 147 -8.80 -3.46 2.43
N VAL A 148 -9.11 -2.82 1.29
CA VAL A 148 -10.31 -3.06 0.49
C VAL A 148 -9.98 -3.94 -0.73
N GLY A 149 -10.88 -4.86 -1.05
CA GLY A 149 -10.78 -5.74 -2.23
C GLY A 149 -10.92 -7.22 -1.91
N LYS A 150 -11.07 -8.02 -2.97
CA LYS A 150 -11.24 -9.49 -2.89
C LYS A 150 -9.91 -10.25 -2.78
N GLY A 151 -8.79 -9.57 -3.02
CA GLY A 151 -7.44 -10.13 -2.94
C GLY A 151 -7.13 -10.71 -1.57
N SER A 152 -6.14 -11.61 -1.49
CA SER A 152 -5.74 -12.27 -0.24
C SER A 152 -4.51 -11.62 0.42
N VAL A 153 -3.81 -10.74 -0.31
CA VAL A 153 -2.53 -10.16 0.10
C VAL A 153 -2.70 -8.68 0.42
N SER A 154 -2.14 -8.19 1.53
CA SER A 154 -2.18 -6.76 1.83
C SER A 154 -1.08 -5.99 1.10
N GLN A 155 -1.46 -4.83 0.53
CA GLN A 155 -0.55 -3.93 -0.17
C GLN A 155 0.63 -3.49 0.71
N ALA A 156 0.38 -3.07 1.95
CA ALA A 156 1.42 -2.59 2.87
C ALA A 156 2.57 -3.58 2.99
N SER A 157 2.23 -4.86 3.01
CA SER A 157 3.18 -5.92 3.26
C SER A 157 4.07 -6.25 2.06
N LEU A 158 3.59 -6.02 0.84
CA LEU A 158 4.40 -6.06 -0.37
C LEU A 158 5.20 -4.76 -0.54
N ALA A 159 4.62 -3.63 -0.13
CA ALA A 159 5.26 -2.32 -0.20
C ALA A 159 6.51 -2.27 0.69
N ASP A 160 6.44 -2.80 1.92
CA ASP A 160 7.60 -2.90 2.81
C ASP A 160 8.77 -3.67 2.17
N GLU A 161 8.46 -4.79 1.50
CA GLU A 161 9.45 -5.61 0.81
C GLU A 161 10.06 -4.90 -0.40
N MET A 162 9.25 -4.18 -1.17
CA MET A 162 9.71 -3.38 -2.31
C MET A 162 10.57 -2.19 -1.86
N VAL A 163 10.20 -1.52 -0.77
CA VAL A 163 10.98 -0.39 -0.22
C VAL A 163 12.38 -0.86 0.20
N GLU A 164 12.48 -2.00 0.89
CA GLU A 164 13.76 -2.60 1.25
C GLU A 164 14.60 -2.95 0.01
N LEU A 165 13.97 -3.56 -1.00
CA LEU A 165 14.59 -3.85 -2.30
C LEU A 165 15.13 -2.58 -2.97
N PHE A 166 14.34 -1.51 -3.04
CA PHE A 166 14.70 -0.26 -3.72
C PHE A 166 15.88 0.43 -3.02
N SER A 167 15.83 0.52 -1.69
CA SER A 167 16.96 0.99 -0.87
C SER A 167 18.24 0.18 -1.18
N ASN A 168 18.14 -1.14 -1.28
CA ASN A 168 19.30 -2.00 -1.56
C ASN A 168 19.84 -1.82 -2.99
N ILE A 169 18.96 -1.65 -3.99
CA ILE A 169 19.36 -1.36 -5.37
C ILE A 169 20.13 -0.04 -5.44
N GLU A 170 19.66 1.01 -4.76
CA GLU A 170 20.36 2.29 -4.75
C GLU A 170 21.69 2.22 -3.98
N LYS A 171 21.72 1.57 -2.81
CA LYS A 171 22.94 1.42 -2.00
C LYS A 171 24.05 0.66 -2.74
N LEU A 172 23.70 -0.42 -3.45
CA LEU A 172 24.68 -1.27 -4.14
C LEU A 172 25.00 -0.78 -5.56
N GLY A 173 24.05 -0.13 -6.21
CA GLY A 173 24.12 0.24 -7.62
C GLY A 173 24.28 1.72 -7.92
N GLY A 174 24.17 2.58 -6.91
CA GLY A 174 24.19 4.02 -7.05
C GLY A 174 22.88 4.62 -7.60
N LYS A 175 22.82 5.96 -7.59
CA LYS A 175 21.64 6.74 -7.98
C LYS A 175 21.22 6.54 -9.43
N GLU A 176 22.17 6.38 -10.35
CA GLU A 176 21.88 6.21 -11.78
C GLU A 176 21.19 4.87 -12.07
N ARG A 177 21.70 3.78 -11.47
CA ARG A 177 21.07 2.45 -11.60
C ARG A 177 19.66 2.47 -11.01
N PHE A 178 19.49 3.11 -9.86
CA PHE A 178 18.18 3.24 -9.24
C PHE A 178 17.21 4.07 -10.10
N LYS A 179 17.67 5.16 -10.72
CA LYS A 179 16.85 5.94 -11.65
C LYS A 179 16.40 5.10 -12.86
N GLY A 180 17.31 4.33 -13.46
CA GLY A 180 16.95 3.40 -14.54
C GLY A 180 15.95 2.33 -14.09
N PHE A 181 16.04 1.87 -12.84
CA PHE A 181 15.04 0.99 -12.24
C PHE A 181 13.70 1.70 -12.00
N GLU A 182 13.67 2.92 -11.49
CA GLU A 182 12.43 3.67 -11.28
C GLU A 182 11.64 3.85 -12.59
N GLU A 183 12.33 4.13 -13.69
CA GLU A 183 11.74 4.29 -15.02
C GLU A 183 11.18 2.96 -15.59
N ASN A 184 11.76 1.81 -15.23
CA ASN A 184 11.46 0.51 -15.84
C ASN A 184 10.88 -0.54 -14.89
N GLY A 185 10.81 -0.25 -13.59
CA GLY A 185 10.48 -1.23 -12.53
C GLY A 185 9.07 -1.80 -12.69
N LYS A 186 8.13 -0.98 -13.15
CA LYS A 186 6.80 -1.42 -13.58
C LYS A 186 6.87 -2.49 -14.67
N ARG A 187 7.58 -2.21 -15.78
CA ARG A 187 7.75 -3.14 -16.90
C ARG A 187 8.40 -4.44 -16.42
N PHE A 188 9.41 -4.33 -15.56
CA PHE A 188 10.08 -5.47 -14.95
C PHE A 188 9.09 -6.37 -14.20
N PHE A 189 8.37 -5.84 -13.21
CA PHE A 189 7.49 -6.68 -12.38
C PHE A 189 6.34 -7.27 -13.17
N LEU A 190 5.79 -6.55 -14.16
CA LEU A 190 4.76 -7.10 -15.04
C LEU A 190 5.30 -8.30 -15.83
N ASN A 191 6.47 -8.15 -16.47
CA ASN A 191 7.11 -9.22 -17.22
C ASN A 191 7.51 -10.40 -16.31
N TYR A 192 7.99 -10.10 -15.12
CA TYR A 192 8.45 -11.08 -14.15
C TYR A 192 7.32 -11.94 -13.62
N PHE A 193 6.19 -11.36 -13.21
CA PHE A 193 5.04 -12.15 -12.79
C PHE A 193 4.40 -12.90 -13.97
N LYS A 194 4.42 -12.36 -15.20
CA LYS A 194 4.00 -13.10 -16.40
C LYS A 194 4.88 -14.34 -16.63
N ALA A 195 6.19 -14.21 -16.45
CA ALA A 195 7.11 -15.32 -16.56
C ALA A 195 6.88 -16.37 -15.46
N ILE A 196 6.63 -15.94 -14.21
CA ILE A 196 6.30 -16.85 -13.09
C ILE A 196 5.00 -17.62 -13.38
N LEU A 197 3.94 -16.94 -13.85
CA LEU A 197 2.69 -17.59 -14.25
C LEU A 197 2.93 -18.60 -15.37
N ALA A 198 3.73 -18.24 -16.38
CA ALA A 198 4.05 -19.14 -17.48
C ALA A 198 4.85 -20.37 -17.04
N LEU A 199 5.69 -20.24 -16.01
CA LEU A 199 6.50 -21.31 -15.46
C LEU A 199 5.70 -22.24 -14.52
N PHE A 200 4.75 -21.69 -13.76
CA PHE A 200 3.95 -22.42 -12.78
C PHE A 200 2.44 -22.28 -13.01
N PRO A 201 1.92 -22.61 -14.20
CA PRO A 201 0.53 -22.33 -14.57
C PRO A 201 -0.50 -23.04 -13.67
N LYS A 202 -0.27 -24.29 -13.25
CA LYS A 202 -1.24 -25.01 -12.41
C LYS A 202 -1.20 -24.48 -10.98
N ALA A 203 -0.01 -24.17 -10.47
CA ALA A 203 0.11 -23.58 -9.14
C ALA A 203 -0.54 -22.19 -9.09
N TRP A 204 -0.38 -21.38 -10.14
CA TRP A 204 -0.94 -20.02 -10.18
C TRP A 204 -2.47 -20.00 -10.24
N ALA A 205 -3.07 -20.89 -11.04
CA ALA A 205 -4.51 -20.98 -11.20
C ALA A 205 -5.21 -21.76 -10.07
N GLY A 206 -4.50 -22.71 -9.44
CA GLY A 206 -5.09 -23.63 -8.48
C GLY A 206 -5.29 -23.02 -7.08
N ARG A 207 -6.49 -23.19 -6.51
CA ARG A 207 -6.82 -22.72 -5.15
C ARG A 207 -6.11 -23.48 -4.03
N LYS A 208 -5.58 -24.67 -4.33
CA LYS A 208 -4.83 -25.52 -3.37
C LYS A 208 -3.34 -25.17 -3.29
N TYR A 209 -2.92 -24.06 -3.89
CA TYR A 209 -1.53 -23.63 -3.92
C TYR A 209 -1.36 -22.27 -3.25
N SER A 210 -0.23 -22.11 -2.58
CA SER A 210 0.13 -20.92 -1.82
C SER A 210 1.01 -19.94 -2.60
N ILE A 211 1.17 -20.12 -3.92
CA ILE A 211 2.08 -19.32 -4.76
C ILE A 211 1.72 -17.83 -4.80
N LYS A 212 0.45 -17.48 -4.60
CA LYS A 212 -0.05 -16.10 -4.54
C LYS A 212 -0.14 -15.54 -3.12
N THR A 213 0.32 -16.28 -2.11
CA THR A 213 0.31 -15.78 -0.73
C THR A 213 1.33 -14.67 -0.53
N GLY A 214 1.11 -13.84 0.50
CA GLY A 214 2.04 -12.74 0.81
C GLY A 214 3.48 -13.21 1.06
N ALA A 215 3.68 -14.42 1.60
CA ALA A 215 5.02 -14.98 1.78
C ALA A 215 5.69 -15.34 0.45
N ALA A 216 4.97 -16.00 -0.46
CA ALA A 216 5.51 -16.39 -1.77
C ALA A 216 5.82 -15.16 -2.63
N LEU A 217 4.90 -14.20 -2.70
CA LEU A 217 5.09 -12.97 -3.47
C LEU A 217 6.28 -12.14 -2.97
N ARG A 218 6.46 -12.02 -1.65
CA ARG A 218 7.64 -11.35 -1.08
C ARG A 218 8.93 -12.10 -1.42
N ALA A 219 8.93 -13.43 -1.37
CA ALA A 219 10.10 -14.21 -1.75
C ALA A 219 10.49 -14.00 -3.23
N PHE A 220 9.51 -13.92 -4.14
CA PHE A 220 9.76 -13.57 -5.53
C PHE A 220 10.32 -12.14 -5.69
N ILE A 221 9.74 -11.16 -4.98
CA ILE A 221 10.21 -9.76 -5.00
C ILE A 221 11.69 -9.69 -4.55
N ARG A 222 12.08 -10.41 -3.50
CA ARG A 222 13.48 -10.46 -3.03
C ARG A 222 14.49 -10.93 -4.08
N LEU A 223 14.07 -11.77 -5.03
CA LEU A 223 14.95 -12.27 -6.08
C LEU A 223 14.99 -11.40 -7.33
N SER A 224 14.29 -10.26 -7.33
CA SER A 224 14.33 -9.32 -8.45
C SER A 224 15.76 -8.96 -8.90
N PRO A 225 16.73 -8.66 -8.01
CA PRO A 225 18.09 -8.34 -8.42
C PRO A 225 18.82 -9.49 -9.12
N ASP A 226 18.67 -10.72 -8.60
CA ASP A 226 19.27 -11.92 -9.16
C ASP A 226 18.72 -12.18 -10.59
N VAL A 227 17.41 -12.05 -10.76
CA VAL A 227 16.73 -12.24 -12.06
C VAL A 227 17.07 -11.12 -13.05
N MET A 228 17.09 -9.85 -12.60
CA MET A 228 17.49 -8.72 -13.44
C MET A 228 18.92 -8.85 -13.95
N ALA A 229 19.85 -9.25 -13.08
CA ALA A 229 21.24 -9.46 -13.46
C ALA A 229 21.35 -10.54 -14.55
N ARG A 230 20.68 -11.68 -14.36
CA ARG A 230 20.70 -12.77 -15.34
C ARG A 230 20.01 -12.41 -16.66
N SER A 231 18.90 -11.68 -16.62
CA SER A 231 18.24 -11.17 -17.84
C SER A 231 19.17 -10.25 -18.62
N LYS A 232 19.90 -9.37 -17.94
CA LYS A 232 20.88 -8.48 -18.56
C LYS A 232 22.02 -9.26 -19.23
N GLU A 233 22.52 -10.32 -18.60
CA GLU A 233 23.54 -11.19 -19.22
C GLU A 233 23.03 -11.87 -20.50
N LEU A 234 21.77 -12.32 -20.50
CA LEU A 234 21.20 -13.08 -21.62
C LEU A 234 20.75 -12.20 -22.79
N ARG A 235 20.27 -10.98 -22.51
CA ARG A 235 19.55 -10.14 -23.48
C ARG A 235 20.03 -8.69 -23.54
N ASN A 236 21.04 -8.32 -22.76
CA ASN A 236 21.51 -6.95 -22.58
C ASN A 236 20.41 -5.97 -22.11
N ASP A 237 19.31 -6.50 -21.55
CA ASP A 237 18.19 -5.76 -20.96
C ASP A 237 17.73 -6.50 -19.69
N SER A 238 17.84 -5.83 -18.53
CA SER A 238 17.41 -6.37 -17.23
C SER A 238 15.89 -6.60 -17.15
N PHE A 239 15.12 -5.96 -18.03
CA PHE A 239 13.66 -5.87 -17.97
C PHE A 239 12.97 -6.59 -19.13
N ASP A 240 13.74 -7.24 -20.00
CA ASP A 240 13.24 -8.02 -21.14
C ASP A 240 12.49 -9.27 -20.70
N TYR A 241 11.32 -9.51 -21.27
CA TYR A 241 10.47 -10.64 -20.91
C TYR A 241 11.15 -11.99 -21.20
N PHE A 242 11.81 -12.12 -22.35
CA PHE A 242 12.48 -13.37 -22.71
C PHE A 242 13.67 -13.63 -21.78
N GLY A 243 14.49 -12.61 -21.53
CA GLY A 243 15.62 -12.72 -20.60
C GLY A 243 15.18 -13.12 -19.19
N ILE A 244 14.10 -12.54 -18.68
CA ILE A 244 13.52 -12.90 -17.40
C ILE A 244 13.01 -14.35 -17.40
N ARG A 245 12.30 -14.77 -18.45
CA ARG A 245 11.77 -16.15 -18.56
C ARG A 245 12.89 -17.20 -18.55
N GLU A 246 13.95 -16.97 -19.32
CA GLU A 246 15.10 -17.88 -19.34
C GLU A 246 15.88 -17.82 -18.01
N ALA A 247 15.96 -16.66 -17.35
CA ALA A 247 16.59 -16.54 -16.05
C ALA A 247 15.92 -17.40 -14.97
N ILE A 248 14.59 -17.47 -14.95
CA ILE A 248 13.84 -18.23 -13.92
C ILE A 248 13.58 -19.69 -14.30
N LYS A 249 13.91 -20.11 -15.52
CA LYS A 249 13.68 -21.47 -16.02
C LYS A 249 14.16 -22.58 -15.06
N PRO A 250 15.33 -22.46 -14.37
CA PRO A 250 15.77 -23.48 -13.41
C PRO A 250 14.80 -23.77 -12.26
N TRP A 251 13.90 -22.83 -11.91
CA TRP A 251 12.88 -23.10 -10.90
C TRP A 251 11.86 -24.14 -11.36
N GLY A 252 11.57 -24.22 -12.66
CA GLY A 252 10.68 -25.26 -13.21
C GLY A 252 11.23 -26.66 -12.93
N ASP A 253 12.52 -26.83 -13.16
CA ASP A 253 13.20 -28.13 -13.04
C ASP A 253 13.52 -28.50 -11.58
N ARG A 254 13.90 -27.53 -10.75
CA ARG A 254 14.45 -27.78 -9.39
C ARG A 254 13.46 -27.54 -8.25
N ILE A 255 12.49 -26.66 -8.46
CA ILE A 255 11.48 -26.31 -7.45
C ILE A 255 10.15 -26.98 -7.79
N GLY A 256 9.72 -26.81 -9.04
CA GLY A 256 8.45 -27.35 -9.54
C GLY A 256 7.22 -26.76 -8.86
N GLU A 257 6.05 -27.11 -9.38
CA GLU A 257 4.78 -26.60 -8.86
C GLU A 257 4.40 -27.21 -7.49
N GLY A 258 4.85 -28.43 -7.21
CA GLY A 258 4.56 -29.16 -5.97
C GLY A 258 5.06 -28.43 -4.71
N ARG A 259 6.13 -27.63 -4.85
CA ARG A 259 6.65 -26.80 -3.75
C ARG A 259 5.60 -25.85 -3.18
N PHE A 260 4.67 -25.40 -4.00
CA PHE A 260 3.64 -24.43 -3.64
C PHE A 260 2.33 -25.08 -3.20
N GLU A 261 2.19 -26.41 -3.22
CA GLU A 261 0.94 -27.07 -2.79
C GLU A 261 0.71 -26.84 -1.29
N THR A 262 -0.44 -26.25 -0.95
CA THR A 262 -0.74 -25.71 0.39
C THR A 262 -0.69 -26.80 1.45
N GLU A 263 -1.41 -27.91 1.26
CA GLU A 263 -1.38 -29.07 2.16
C GLU A 263 -0.17 -30.00 1.94
N GLY A 264 0.68 -29.67 0.96
CA GLY A 264 1.84 -30.46 0.57
C GLY A 264 3.15 -29.90 1.14
N GLU A 265 4.09 -29.56 0.25
CA GLU A 265 5.38 -29.00 0.65
C GLU A 265 5.27 -27.65 1.35
N TRP A 266 4.27 -26.84 1.01
CA TRP A 266 4.13 -25.52 1.61
C TRP A 266 3.99 -25.60 3.13
N ARG A 267 3.04 -26.39 3.62
CA ARG A 267 2.79 -26.58 5.06
C ARG A 267 3.96 -27.23 5.78
N ARG A 268 4.60 -28.23 5.15
CA ARG A 268 5.78 -28.93 5.73
C ARG A 268 7.00 -28.02 5.91
N LYS A 269 7.13 -26.99 5.07
CA LYS A 269 8.26 -26.06 5.04
C LYS A 269 7.90 -24.67 5.60
N LEU A 270 6.83 -24.56 6.39
CA LEU A 270 6.59 -23.33 7.16
C LEU A 270 7.69 -23.17 8.21
N ALA A 271 8.33 -22.00 8.24
CA ALA A 271 9.47 -21.74 9.12
C ALA A 271 9.29 -20.42 9.88
N GLY A 272 9.16 -20.47 11.21
CA GLY A 272 9.22 -19.27 12.05
C GLY A 272 8.24 -18.15 11.68
N GLY A 273 7.01 -18.51 11.24
CA GLY A 273 6.01 -17.56 10.75
C GLY A 273 6.27 -17.06 9.33
N THR A 274 5.64 -15.93 8.97
CA THR A 274 5.72 -15.38 7.60
C THR A 274 7.15 -15.05 7.19
N ARG A 275 7.92 -14.40 8.07
CA ARG A 275 9.29 -13.96 7.77
C ARG A 275 10.23 -15.13 7.49
N GLY A 276 10.27 -16.13 8.36
CA GLY A 276 11.13 -17.29 8.13
C GLY A 276 10.71 -18.12 6.92
N THR A 277 9.41 -18.17 6.61
CA THR A 277 8.91 -18.81 5.38
C THR A 277 9.38 -18.07 4.12
N VAL A 278 9.37 -16.72 4.14
CA VAL A 278 9.92 -15.89 3.06
C VAL A 278 11.42 -16.16 2.92
N GLU A 279 12.18 -16.12 4.01
CA GLU A 279 13.63 -16.36 4.00
C GLU A 279 14.00 -17.74 3.47
N LEU A 280 13.30 -18.79 3.90
CA LEU A 280 13.50 -20.16 3.43
C LEU A 280 13.22 -20.27 1.93
N LEU A 281 12.07 -19.78 1.46
CA LEU A 281 11.70 -19.86 0.05
C LEU A 281 12.62 -19.01 -0.83
N THR A 282 13.02 -17.82 -0.38
CA THR A 282 14.02 -16.99 -1.06
C THR A 282 15.34 -17.74 -1.22
N ARG A 283 15.79 -18.47 -0.19
CA ARG A 283 17.00 -19.29 -0.27
C ARG A 283 16.85 -20.42 -1.28
N GLU A 284 15.77 -21.21 -1.19
CA GLU A 284 15.49 -22.31 -2.13
C GLU A 284 15.47 -21.82 -3.59
N LEU A 285 14.76 -20.73 -3.86
CA LEU A 285 14.68 -20.14 -5.20
C LEU A 285 16.05 -19.63 -5.66
N ARG A 286 16.83 -18.99 -4.79
CA ARG A 286 18.16 -18.46 -5.15
C ARG A 286 19.15 -19.58 -5.43
N ASP A 287 19.14 -20.63 -4.61
CA ASP A 287 19.99 -21.81 -4.82
C ASP A 287 19.61 -22.54 -6.10
N ALA A 288 18.32 -22.55 -6.47
CA ALA A 288 17.89 -23.07 -7.76
C ALA A 288 18.38 -22.24 -8.96
N LEU A 289 18.59 -20.92 -8.82
CA LEU A 289 19.16 -20.06 -9.88
C LEU A 289 20.68 -20.26 -10.05
N LYS A 290 21.39 -20.52 -8.96
CA LYS A 290 22.82 -20.83 -8.97
C LYS A 290 22.99 -22.23 -9.56
N ALA A 291 23.43 -22.33 -10.81
CA ALA A 291 23.94 -23.61 -11.29
C ALA A 291 25.18 -24.02 -10.45
N PRO A 292 25.46 -25.33 -10.30
CA PRO A 292 26.78 -25.79 -9.90
C PRO A 292 27.86 -25.37 -10.91
#